data_AF-A0A4P9WSZ4-F1
#
_entry.id   AF-A0A4P9WSZ4-F1
#
_cell.length_a   1.000
_cell.length_b   1.000
_cell.length_c   1.000
_cell.angle_alpha   90.00
_cell.angle_beta   90.00
_cell.angle_gamma   90.00
#
_symmetry.space_group_name_H-M   'P 1'
#
loop_
_entity.id
_entity.type
_entity.pdbx_description
1 polymer ?
#
loop_
_entity_poly.entity_id
_entity_poly.type
_entity_poly.pdbx_seq_one_letter_code
_entity_poly.pdbx_strand_id
1 'polypeptide(L)'
;VRLKWPNDIYVRAATDRDGAPHYEKVGGILVQTSTLGDHFHVISGIGLNVTNKRPTATLADVDPAVTQEKLLAEILLHLDRNMAIFARDRSFGFFRPQYERVWLHQHQDVSYRVPVPNGPDRIAQGRITGIDEQGHLLLDVGGNRISVMPDGNRFDFLRGLIYPA
;
A
#
# COMPACT_ATOMS: atom_id res chain seq x y z
N VAL A 1 4.96 -12.64 -0.06
CA VAL A 1 4.21 -11.43 -0.45
C VAL A 1 4.49 -10.30 0.53
N ARG A 2 4.56 -9.05 0.05
CA ARG A 2 4.74 -7.83 0.82
C ARG A 2 3.83 -6.72 0.30
N LEU A 3 3.51 -5.76 1.15
CA LEU A 3 2.66 -4.61 0.80
C LEU A 3 3.48 -3.33 0.73
N LYS A 4 3.21 -2.50 -0.27
CA LYS A 4 3.71 -1.12 -0.32
C LYS A 4 2.50 -0.20 -0.26
N TRP A 5 2.47 0.63 0.77
CA TRP A 5 1.42 1.59 0.99
C TRP A 5 1.34 2.59 -0.19
N PRO A 6 0.12 3.00 -0.60
CA PRO A 6 -1.16 2.49 -0.08
C PRO A 6 -1.65 1.22 -0.80
N ASN A 7 -1.17 0.94 -2.01
CA ASN A 7 -1.97 0.20 -3.01
C ASN A 7 -1.24 -0.96 -3.71
N ASP A 8 0.05 -1.14 -3.50
CA ASP A 8 0.86 -2.04 -4.34
C ASP A 8 1.21 -3.33 -3.61
N ILE A 9 1.21 -4.44 -4.36
CA ILE A 9 1.55 -5.78 -3.86
C ILE A 9 2.85 -6.24 -4.51
N TYR A 10 3.77 -6.73 -3.68
CA TYR A 10 5.10 -7.15 -4.07
C TYR A 10 5.40 -8.60 -3.66
N VAL A 11 6.31 -9.25 -4.38
CA VAL A 11 6.94 -10.51 -3.98
C VAL A 11 8.44 -10.33 -3.87
N ARG A 12 9.08 -11.13 -3.02
CA ARG A 12 10.55 -11.22 -3.03
C ARG A 12 10.92 -11.96 -4.31
N ALA A 13 11.79 -11.37 -5.10
CA ALA A 13 12.19 -11.99 -6.34
C ALA A 13 13.38 -12.94 -6.14
N ALA A 14 13.58 -13.83 -7.11
CA ALA A 14 14.38 -15.05 -6.91
C ALA A 14 15.87 -14.79 -6.66
N THR A 15 16.43 -13.71 -7.21
CA THR A 15 17.86 -13.39 -7.17
C THR A 15 18.13 -12.07 -6.46
N ASP A 16 18.75 -12.07 -5.29
CA ASP A 16 19.12 -10.83 -4.60
C ASP A 16 19.92 -9.89 -5.52
N ARG A 17 19.68 -8.58 -5.38
CA ARG A 17 20.40 -7.54 -6.13
C ARG A 17 21.36 -6.87 -5.16
N ASP A 18 22.63 -6.76 -5.55
CA ASP A 18 23.70 -6.14 -4.75
C ASP A 18 23.81 -6.71 -3.32
N GLY A 19 23.53 -8.01 -3.15
CA GLY A 19 23.57 -8.70 -1.85
C GLY A 19 22.39 -8.42 -0.93
N ALA A 20 21.36 -7.72 -1.40
CA ALA A 20 20.16 -7.40 -0.64
C ALA A 20 18.89 -8.04 -1.25
N PRO A 21 17.90 -8.42 -0.42
CA PRO A 21 16.59 -8.83 -0.90
C PRO A 21 15.97 -7.75 -1.78
N HIS A 22 15.56 -8.15 -2.97
CA HIS A 22 14.83 -7.27 -3.88
C HIS A 22 13.37 -7.73 -4.02
N TYR A 23 12.50 -6.75 -4.22
CA TYR A 23 11.06 -6.95 -4.30
C TYR A 23 10.53 -6.45 -5.65
N GLU A 24 9.70 -7.26 -6.29
CA GLU A 24 9.11 -6.95 -7.59
C GLU A 24 7.59 -6.85 -7.47
N LYS A 25 7.01 -5.87 -8.18
CA LYS A 25 5.58 -5.60 -8.14
C LYS A 25 4.83 -6.70 -8.89
N VAL A 26 3.86 -7.30 -8.23
CA VAL A 26 2.98 -8.33 -8.81
C VAL A 26 1.54 -7.87 -8.93
N GLY A 27 1.20 -6.71 -8.37
CA GLY A 27 -0.16 -6.21 -8.48
C GLY A 27 -0.37 -4.85 -7.87
N GLY A 28 -1.58 -4.34 -8.07
CA GLY A 28 -2.03 -3.07 -7.51
C GLY A 28 -3.53 -3.05 -7.35
N ILE A 29 -3.97 -2.28 -6.35
CA ILE A 29 -5.38 -2.05 -6.05
C ILE A 29 -5.67 -0.56 -6.29
N LEU A 30 -6.72 -0.26 -7.04
CA LEU A 30 -7.21 1.09 -7.24
C LEU A 30 -8.61 1.18 -6.67
N VAL A 31 -8.82 2.08 -5.71
CA VAL A 31 -10.15 2.36 -5.15
C VAL A 31 -10.56 3.76 -5.61
N GLN A 32 -11.73 3.84 -6.23
CA GLN A 32 -12.38 5.10 -6.59
C GLN A 32 -13.69 5.20 -5.84
N THR A 33 -14.01 6.41 -5.38
CA THR A 33 -15.25 6.68 -4.67
C THR A 33 -16.01 7.79 -5.39
N SER A 34 -17.33 7.71 -5.37
CA SER A 34 -18.20 8.74 -5.90
C SER A 34 -19.50 8.79 -5.12
N THR A 35 -20.12 9.97 -5.06
CA THR A 35 -21.43 10.15 -4.41
C THR A 35 -22.44 10.52 -5.48
N LEU A 36 -23.56 9.80 -5.54
CA LEU A 36 -24.67 10.11 -6.42
C LEU A 36 -25.97 10.09 -5.61
N GLY A 37 -26.56 11.27 -5.41
CA GLY A 37 -27.71 11.42 -4.51
C GLY A 37 -27.34 11.10 -3.06
N ASP A 38 -28.05 10.17 -2.46
CA ASP A 38 -27.84 9.64 -1.11
C ASP A 38 -26.96 8.37 -1.07
N HIS A 39 -26.46 7.92 -2.23
CA HIS A 39 -25.60 6.75 -2.33
C HIS A 39 -24.12 7.12 -2.42
N PHE A 40 -23.30 6.44 -1.62
CA PHE A 40 -21.85 6.45 -1.72
C PHE A 40 -21.37 5.17 -2.41
N HIS A 41 -20.76 5.33 -3.58
CA HIS A 41 -20.23 4.25 -4.39
C HIS A 41 -18.74 4.09 -4.16
N VAL A 42 -18.31 2.84 -4.03
CA VAL A 42 -16.89 2.46 -3.95
C VAL A 42 -16.63 1.43 -5.04
N ILE A 43 -15.70 1.73 -5.93
CA ILE A 43 -15.29 0.85 -7.03
C ILE A 43 -13.83 0.47 -6.78
N SER A 44 -13.58 -0.83 -6.59
CA SER A 44 -12.23 -1.37 -6.40
C SER A 44 -11.81 -2.19 -7.62
N GLY A 45 -10.77 -1.73 -8.31
CA GLY A 45 -10.05 -2.49 -9.33
C GLY A 45 -8.85 -3.20 -8.72
N ILE A 46 -8.74 -4.52 -8.89
CA ILE A 46 -7.63 -5.34 -8.39
C ILE A 46 -6.95 -5.99 -9.59
N GLY A 47 -5.71 -5.58 -9.87
CA GLY A 47 -4.88 -6.17 -10.93
C GLY A 47 -3.75 -6.99 -10.35
N LEU A 48 -3.65 -8.27 -10.73
CA LEU A 48 -2.61 -9.20 -10.26
C LEU A 48 -1.95 -9.93 -11.44
N ASN A 49 -0.63 -10.03 -11.39
CA ASN A 49 0.17 -10.90 -12.23
C ASN A 49 0.18 -12.30 -11.60
N VAL A 50 -0.58 -13.25 -12.17
CA VAL A 50 -0.77 -14.58 -11.56
C VAL A 50 0.18 -15.61 -12.20
N THR A 51 0.06 -15.82 -13.51
CA THR A 51 0.78 -16.83 -14.30
C THR A 51 1.37 -16.25 -15.60
N ASN A 52 1.57 -14.93 -15.63
CA ASN A 52 2.10 -14.21 -16.79
C ASN A 52 3.47 -14.76 -17.20
N LYS A 53 3.78 -14.73 -18.50
CA LYS A 53 5.13 -15.00 -18.98
C LYS A 53 6.08 -13.88 -18.53
N ARG A 54 7.36 -14.21 -18.36
CA ARG A 54 8.45 -13.24 -18.16
C ARG A 54 8.37 -12.09 -19.20
N PRO A 55 8.79 -10.85 -18.85
CA PRO A 55 9.71 -10.49 -17.77
C PRO A 55 9.07 -10.02 -16.45
N THR A 56 7.74 -10.07 -16.30
CA THR A 56 7.09 -9.62 -15.05
C THR A 56 7.13 -10.71 -13.97
N ALA A 57 7.42 -10.33 -12.72
CA ALA A 57 7.18 -11.18 -11.57
C ALA A 57 5.69 -11.52 -11.42
N THR A 58 5.41 -12.70 -10.89
CA THR A 58 4.08 -13.28 -10.76
C THR A 58 3.88 -13.95 -9.41
N LEU A 59 2.63 -14.25 -9.07
CA LEU A 59 2.32 -15.05 -7.89
C LEU A 59 2.78 -16.51 -8.04
N ALA A 60 2.83 -17.04 -9.26
CA ALA A 60 3.36 -18.38 -9.54
C ALA A 60 4.85 -18.54 -9.20
N ASP A 61 5.62 -17.44 -9.14
CA ASP A 61 7.01 -17.46 -8.69
C ASP A 61 7.15 -17.74 -7.18
N VAL A 62 6.08 -17.54 -6.41
CA VAL A 62 6.02 -17.81 -4.95
C VAL A 62 5.25 -19.10 -4.66
N ASP A 63 4.15 -19.33 -5.37
CA ASP A 63 3.34 -20.54 -5.27
C ASP A 63 3.06 -21.11 -6.67
N PRO A 64 3.85 -22.08 -7.15
CA PRO A 64 3.67 -22.69 -8.47
C PRO A 64 2.31 -23.39 -8.66
N ALA A 65 1.58 -23.69 -7.58
CA ALA A 65 0.27 -24.32 -7.64
C ALA A 65 -0.89 -23.32 -7.73
N VAL A 66 -0.60 -22.02 -7.75
CA VAL A 66 -1.63 -20.97 -7.84
C VAL A 66 -2.37 -21.05 -9.17
N THR A 67 -3.70 -20.98 -9.09
CA THR A 67 -4.59 -20.87 -10.25
C THR A 67 -5.43 -19.61 -10.11
N GLN A 68 -5.80 -18.97 -11.21
CA GLN A 68 -6.61 -17.75 -11.20
C GLN A 68 -7.96 -17.96 -10.50
N GLU A 69 -8.57 -19.13 -10.67
CA GLU A 69 -9.88 -19.48 -10.12
C GLU A 69 -9.86 -19.59 -8.60
N LYS A 70 -8.92 -20.39 -8.05
CA LYS A 70 -8.71 -20.49 -6.60
C LYS A 70 -8.34 -19.15 -5.99
N LEU A 71 -7.44 -18.40 -6.63
CA LEU A 71 -7.03 -17.09 -6.16
C LEU A 71 -8.21 -16.11 -6.12
N LEU A 72 -9.04 -16.07 -7.17
CA LEU A 72 -10.24 -15.23 -7.21
C LEU A 72 -11.23 -15.61 -6.11
N ALA A 73 -11.48 -16.91 -5.91
CA ALA A 73 -12.38 -17.38 -4.86
C ALA A 73 -11.90 -16.95 -3.45
N GLU A 74 -10.60 -17.10 -3.17
CA GLU A 74 -10.00 -16.66 -1.91
C GLU A 74 -10.06 -15.13 -1.74
N ILE A 75 -9.76 -14.37 -2.81
CA ILE A 75 -9.86 -12.90 -2.77
C ILE A 75 -11.28 -12.47 -2.45
N LEU A 76 -12.31 -13.02 -3.11
CA LEU A 76 -13.70 -12.66 -2.88
C LEU A 76 -14.15 -13.02 -1.45
N LEU A 77 -13.77 -14.20 -0.96
CA LEU A 77 -14.05 -14.64 0.40
C LEU A 77 -13.43 -13.70 1.44
N HIS A 78 -12.16 -13.33 1.26
CA HIS A 78 -11.48 -12.42 2.16
C HIS A 78 -12.00 -10.99 2.05
N LEU A 79 -12.35 -10.52 0.86
CA LEU A 79 -12.97 -9.20 0.67
C LEU A 79 -14.29 -9.10 1.39
N ASP A 80 -15.19 -10.07 1.23
CA ASP A 80 -16.51 -10.07 1.90
C ASP A 80 -16.35 -10.00 3.43
N ARG A 81 -15.53 -10.88 4.00
CA ARG A 81 -15.23 -10.91 5.44
C ARG A 81 -14.63 -9.60 5.93
N ASN A 82 -13.63 -9.07 5.23
CA ASN A 82 -12.95 -7.84 5.62
C ASN A 82 -13.87 -6.62 5.48
N MET A 83 -14.72 -6.58 4.46
CA MET A 83 -15.71 -5.52 4.29
C MET A 83 -16.75 -5.54 5.41
N ALA A 84 -17.21 -6.70 5.85
CA ALA A 84 -18.11 -6.82 7.01
C ALA A 84 -17.46 -6.30 8.31
N ILE A 85 -16.19 -6.62 8.54
CA ILE A 85 -15.42 -6.11 9.67
C ILE A 85 -15.28 -4.58 9.58
N PHE A 86 -14.87 -4.07 8.42
CA PHE A 86 -14.70 -2.63 8.21
C PHE A 86 -16.01 -1.85 8.34
N ALA A 87 -17.13 -2.39 7.83
CA ALA A 87 -18.44 -1.76 7.95
C ALA A 87 -18.91 -1.66 9.41
N ARG A 88 -18.61 -2.67 10.23
CA ARG A 88 -18.90 -2.70 11.66
C ARG A 88 -18.03 -1.73 12.45
N ASP A 89 -16.71 -1.81 12.26
CA ASP A 89 -15.74 -1.12 13.11
C ASP A 89 -15.45 0.31 12.63
N ARG A 90 -15.72 0.61 11.35
CA ARG A 90 -15.45 1.89 10.67
C ARG A 90 -14.01 2.38 10.88
N SER A 91 -13.08 1.44 10.96
CA SER A 91 -11.69 1.67 11.32
C SER A 91 -10.79 0.64 10.65
N PHE A 92 -9.59 1.08 10.28
CA PHE A 92 -8.50 0.22 9.83
C PHE A 92 -7.79 -0.49 11.00
N GLY A 93 -8.09 -0.11 12.25
CA GLY A 93 -7.39 -0.59 13.44
C GLY A 93 -7.33 -2.12 13.57
N PHE A 94 -8.39 -2.83 13.16
CA PHE A 94 -8.40 -4.31 13.14
C PHE A 94 -7.34 -4.90 12.19
N PHE A 95 -7.13 -4.28 11.03
CA PHE A 95 -6.23 -4.77 9.98
C PHE A 95 -4.77 -4.34 10.21
N ARG A 96 -4.55 -3.23 10.92
CA ARG A 96 -3.23 -2.61 11.12
C ARG A 96 -2.13 -3.60 11.52
N PRO A 97 -2.28 -4.44 12.57
CA PRO A 97 -1.21 -5.34 12.99
C PRO A 97 -0.81 -6.35 11.91
N GLN A 98 -1.78 -6.82 11.12
CA GLN A 98 -1.51 -7.76 10.04
C GLN A 98 -0.87 -7.07 8.84
N TYR A 99 -1.31 -5.84 8.52
CA TYR A 99 -0.79 -5.03 7.44
C TYR A 99 0.68 -4.63 7.68
N GLU A 100 1.00 -4.07 8.85
CA GLU A 100 2.35 -3.61 9.19
C GLU A 100 3.35 -4.78 9.31
N ARG A 101 2.90 -5.99 9.65
CA ARG A 101 3.77 -7.17 9.69
C ARG A 101 4.33 -7.57 8.33
N VAL A 102 3.66 -7.21 7.23
CA VAL A 102 4.04 -7.63 5.86
C VAL A 102 4.34 -6.47 4.93
N TRP A 103 4.25 -5.22 5.37
CA TRP A 103 4.58 -4.08 4.52
C TRP A 103 6.09 -3.90 4.32
N LEU A 104 6.48 -3.02 3.40
CA LEU A 104 7.87 -2.70 3.06
C LEU A 104 8.42 -1.44 3.75
N HIS A 105 7.68 -0.85 4.71
CA HIS A 105 7.95 0.50 5.21
C HIS A 105 8.44 0.57 6.66
N GLN A 106 8.76 -0.58 7.26
CA GLN A 106 9.20 -0.66 8.65
C GLN A 106 10.44 0.23 8.90
N HIS A 107 10.30 1.26 9.75
CA HIS A 107 11.37 2.18 10.15
C HIS A 107 12.11 2.85 8.98
N GLN A 108 11.42 3.06 7.85
CA GLN A 108 12.03 3.65 6.67
C GLN A 108 12.23 5.17 6.87
N ASP A 109 13.47 5.63 6.72
CA ASP A 109 13.77 7.06 6.62
C ASP A 109 13.36 7.57 5.23
N VAL A 110 12.65 8.69 5.21
CA VAL A 110 12.02 9.27 4.02
C VAL A 110 12.22 10.78 3.97
N SER A 111 12.30 11.31 2.76
CA SER A 111 12.13 12.74 2.51
C SER A 111 10.64 13.04 2.36
N TYR A 112 10.15 14.02 3.10
CA TYR A 112 8.77 14.48 3.04
C TYR A 112 8.72 15.91 2.50
N ARG A 113 7.98 16.11 1.39
CA ARG A 113 7.72 17.43 0.83
C ARG A 113 6.56 18.06 1.58
N VAL A 114 6.88 19.05 2.40
CA VAL A 114 5.95 19.84 3.20
C VAL A 114 5.45 21.02 2.34
N PRO A 115 4.15 21.10 2.03
CA PRO A 115 3.58 22.28 1.38
C PRO A 115 3.73 23.50 2.29
N VAL A 116 4.21 24.62 1.75
CA VAL A 116 4.30 25.89 2.47
C VAL A 116 3.29 26.87 1.87
N PRO A 117 2.31 27.38 2.64
CA PRO A 117 1.39 28.39 2.15
C PRO A 117 2.15 29.60 1.60
N ASN A 118 1.87 29.97 0.35
CA ASN A 118 2.47 31.12 -0.34
C ASN A 118 4.02 31.09 -0.44
N GLY A 119 4.62 29.90 -0.44
CA GLY A 119 6.07 29.73 -0.59
C GLY A 119 6.44 28.44 -1.31
N PRO A 120 7.73 28.25 -1.64
CA PRO A 120 8.18 26.99 -2.20
C PRO A 120 8.08 25.89 -1.13
N ASP A 121 7.64 24.70 -1.56
CA ASP A 121 7.62 23.52 -0.72
C ASP A 121 9.00 23.26 -0.10
N ARG A 122 9.00 22.78 1.14
CA ARG A 122 10.23 22.41 1.84
C ARG A 122 10.37 20.90 1.89
N ILE A 123 11.61 20.41 1.79
CA ILE A 123 11.90 19.00 2.07
C ILE A 123 12.32 18.88 3.53
N ALA A 124 11.61 18.03 4.28
CA ALA A 124 11.96 17.62 5.62
C ALA A 124 12.38 16.15 5.62
N GLN A 125 13.30 15.78 6.51
CA GLN A 125 13.61 14.37 6.76
C GLN A 125 12.65 13.84 7.81
N GLY A 126 12.09 12.66 7.56
CA GLY A 126 11.18 12.00 8.48
C GLY A 126 11.40 10.49 8.49
N ARG A 127 10.73 9.82 9.42
CA ARG A 127 10.73 8.36 9.54
C ARG A 127 9.31 7.83 9.55
N ILE A 128 9.05 6.79 8.76
CA ILE A 128 7.77 6.09 8.82
C ILE A 128 7.66 5.36 10.16
N THR A 129 6.58 5.63 10.88
CA THR A 129 6.32 5.09 12.23
C THR A 129 5.13 4.13 12.28
N GLY A 130 4.29 4.08 11.25
CA GLY A 130 3.16 3.15 11.18
C GLY A 130 2.03 3.68 10.30
N ILE A 131 0.84 3.14 10.52
CA ILE A 131 -0.42 3.58 9.92
C ILE A 131 -1.44 3.89 11.03
N ASP A 132 -2.22 4.96 10.88
CA ASP A 132 -3.29 5.28 11.84
C ASP A 132 -4.56 4.45 11.63
N GLU A 133 -5.57 4.68 12.46
CA GLU A 133 -6.84 3.95 12.38
C GLU A 133 -7.67 4.32 11.16
N GLN A 134 -7.31 5.37 10.42
CA GLN A 134 -7.95 5.79 9.19
C GLN A 134 -7.21 5.26 7.95
N GLY A 135 -6.06 4.61 8.13
CA GLY A 135 -5.25 4.09 7.03
C GLY A 135 -4.22 5.08 6.47
N HIS A 136 -4.03 6.23 7.14
CA HIS A 136 -3.02 7.21 6.75
C HIS A 136 -1.62 6.78 7.20
N LEU A 137 -0.61 7.15 6.42
CA LEU A 137 0.78 6.89 6.73
C LEU A 137 1.27 7.86 7.81
N LEU A 138 1.89 7.34 8.86
CA LEU A 138 2.41 8.14 9.97
C LEU A 138 3.91 8.37 9.82
N LEU A 139 4.31 9.64 9.90
CA LEU A 139 5.70 10.08 9.87
C LEU A 139 6.09 10.76 11.18
N ASP A 140 7.30 10.52 11.67
CA ASP A 140 7.97 11.36 12.66
C ASP A 140 8.93 12.30 11.92
N VAL A 141 8.69 13.60 12.01
CA VAL A 141 9.51 14.67 11.42
C VAL A 141 10.04 15.55 12.54
N GLY A 142 11.24 15.24 13.04
CA GLY A 142 11.89 16.00 14.09
C GLY A 142 11.12 16.02 15.41
N GLY A 143 10.47 14.91 15.77
CA GLY A 143 9.63 14.76 16.96
C GLY A 143 8.16 15.10 16.73
N ASN A 144 7.80 15.61 15.55
CA ASN A 144 6.42 15.92 15.21
C ASN A 144 5.79 14.77 14.42
N ARG A 145 4.67 14.25 14.93
CA ARG A 145 3.90 13.23 14.23
C ARG A 145 3.05 13.87 13.14
N ILE A 146 3.27 13.47 11.89
CA ILE A 146 2.52 13.90 10.71
C ILE A 146 1.71 12.70 10.20
N SER A 147 0.42 12.92 9.91
CA SER A 147 -0.43 11.93 9.24
C SER A 147 -0.58 12.31 7.76
N VAL A 148 -0.27 11.38 6.88
CA VAL A 148 -0.24 11.57 5.42
C VAL A 148 -1.36 10.74 4.79
N MET A 149 -2.33 11.44 4.22
CA MET A 149 -3.47 10.82 3.55
C MET A 149 -3.05 10.16 2.22
N PRO A 150 -3.64 9.00 1.85
CA PRO A 150 -3.34 8.32 0.59
C PRO A 150 -3.86 9.08 -0.63
N ASP A 151 -4.94 9.84 -0.49
CA ASP A 151 -5.41 10.81 -1.46
C ASP A 151 -4.62 12.12 -1.33
N GLY A 152 -4.24 12.69 -2.47
CA GLY A 152 -3.45 13.93 -2.51
C GLY A 152 -1.97 13.77 -2.17
N ASN A 153 -1.46 12.56 -1.91
CA ASN A 153 -0.01 12.30 -1.76
C ASN A 153 0.46 11.09 -2.59
N ARG A 154 1.73 11.10 -2.96
CA ARG A 154 2.43 10.00 -3.64
C ARG A 154 3.67 9.62 -2.84
N PHE A 155 3.97 8.31 -2.84
CA PHE A 155 5.22 7.78 -2.33
C PHE A 155 6.08 7.23 -3.46
N ASP A 156 7.11 7.98 -3.85
CA ASP A 156 8.20 7.48 -4.68
C ASP A 156 9.10 6.59 -3.82
N PHE A 157 8.80 5.30 -3.87
CA PHE A 157 9.48 4.26 -3.09
C PHE A 157 10.97 4.16 -3.43
N LEU A 158 11.36 4.37 -4.69
CA LEU A 158 12.76 4.25 -5.12
C LEU A 158 13.61 5.40 -4.59
N ARG A 159 13.01 6.59 -4.47
CA ARG A 159 13.68 7.78 -3.94
C ARG A 159 13.45 8.00 -2.44
N GLY A 160 12.61 7.19 -1.80
CA GLY A 160 12.18 7.44 -0.43
C GLY A 160 11.47 8.79 -0.25
N LEU A 161 10.76 9.27 -1.28
CA LEU A 161 10.16 10.62 -1.29
C LEU A 161 8.64 10.57 -1.22
N ILE A 162 8.08 11.26 -0.23
CA ILE A 162 6.63 11.49 -0.09
C ILE A 162 6.33 12.94 -0.50
N TYR A 163 5.36 13.13 -1.39
CA TYR A 163 5.03 14.45 -1.94
C TYR A 163 3.56 14.56 -2.34
N PRO A 164 2.97 15.77 -2.37
CA PRO A 164 1.60 15.97 -2.84
C PRO A 164 1.41 15.50 -4.29
N ALA A 165 0.24 14.91 -4.58
CA ALA A 165 -0.12 14.30 -5.87
C ALA A 165 -0.61 15.31 -6.91
#